data_AF-A0A966PSH0-F1
#
_entry.id   AF-A0A966PSH0-F1
#
_cell.length_a   1.000
_cell.length_b   1.000
_cell.length_c   1.000
_cell.angle_alpha   90.00
_cell.angle_beta   90.00
_cell.angle_gamma   90.00
#
_symmetry.space_group_name_H-M   'P 1'
#
loop_
_entity.id
_entity.type
_entity.pdbx_description
1 polymer ?
#
loop_
_entity_poly.entity_id
_entity_poly.type
_entity_poly.pdbx_seq_one_letter_code
_entity_poly.pdbx_strand_id
1 'polypeptide(L)'
;MKDYMEIGPSPCSEDCAQVGDEGFRQKATKEMDVYINQLNRMFGDLIKDNKSIYFSKKWFPHDFGTYGEVVINFDDETDYDIIYEIERNLPEYWDDEAKKQLDLLPKGIE
;
A
#
# COMPACT_ATOMS: atom_id res chain seq x y z
N MET A 1 -6.90 21.20 1.86
CA MET A 1 -6.65 20.65 3.23
C MET A 1 -6.04 19.30 2.98
N LYS A 2 -4.94 18.93 3.63
CA LYS A 2 -4.37 17.59 3.41
C LYS A 2 -5.34 16.54 3.92
N ASP A 3 -5.82 15.69 3.03
CA ASP A 3 -6.68 14.56 3.36
C ASP A 3 -6.07 13.27 2.80
N TYR A 4 -6.65 12.13 3.16
CA TYR A 4 -6.16 10.84 2.73
C TYR A 4 -7.29 9.80 2.60
N MET A 5 -7.07 8.84 1.69
CA MET A 5 -7.92 7.68 1.53
C MET A 5 -7.15 6.41 1.94
N GLU A 6 -7.76 5.63 2.80
CA GLU A 6 -7.28 4.32 3.27
C GLU A 6 -7.46 3.26 2.19
N ILE A 7 -6.40 2.49 1.90
CA ILE A 7 -6.42 1.42 0.87
C ILE A 7 -5.95 0.06 1.42
N GLY A 8 -5.62 -0.02 2.70
CA GLY A 8 -5.15 -1.24 3.37
C GLY A 8 -3.63 -1.46 3.35
N PRO A 9 -3.13 -2.46 4.10
CA PRO A 9 -1.69 -2.74 4.23
C PRO A 9 -1.07 -3.51 3.06
N SER A 10 -1.90 -4.16 2.23
CA SER A 10 -1.53 -5.07 1.14
C SER A 10 -2.64 -5.09 0.05
N PRO A 11 -2.40 -5.70 -1.12
CA PRO A 11 -3.44 -6.09 -2.07
C PRO A 11 -4.55 -6.89 -1.40
N CYS A 12 -5.78 -6.74 -1.90
CA CYS A 12 -6.97 -7.22 -1.20
C CYS A 12 -7.13 -8.76 -1.17
N SER A 13 -6.52 -9.49 -2.10
CA SER A 13 -6.55 -10.96 -2.15
C SER A 13 -5.24 -11.60 -1.64
N GLU A 14 -4.41 -10.85 -0.91
CA GLU A 14 -3.17 -11.32 -0.30
C GLU A 14 -3.28 -11.37 1.23
N ASP A 15 -2.60 -12.33 1.85
CA ASP A 15 -2.43 -12.34 3.30
C ASP A 15 -1.59 -11.13 3.75
N CYS A 16 -1.90 -10.60 4.93
CA CYS A 16 -1.13 -9.51 5.55
C CYS A 16 -0.82 -9.82 7.02
N ALA A 17 0.23 -9.18 7.53
CA ALA A 17 0.65 -9.33 8.91
C ALA A 17 -0.49 -9.00 9.90
N GLN A 18 -0.67 -9.84 10.92
CA GLN A 18 -1.76 -9.68 11.89
C GLN A 18 -1.27 -9.16 13.23
N VAL A 19 -2.09 -8.31 13.86
CA VAL A 19 -1.83 -7.85 15.23
C VAL A 19 -1.81 -9.04 16.16
N GLY A 20 -0.72 -9.18 16.92
CA GLY A 20 -0.47 -10.33 17.79
C GLY A 20 0.59 -11.29 17.26
N ASP A 21 0.91 -11.24 15.97
CA ASP A 21 2.00 -12.03 15.39
C ASP A 21 3.37 -11.57 15.91
N GLU A 22 4.28 -12.53 16.07
CA GLU A 22 5.69 -12.21 16.32
C GLU A 22 6.25 -11.38 15.16
N GLY A 23 6.85 -10.24 15.50
CA GLY A 23 7.41 -9.31 14.51
C GLY A 23 6.36 -8.54 13.70
N PHE A 24 5.07 -8.52 14.11
CA PHE A 24 3.98 -7.84 13.40
C PHE A 24 4.37 -6.49 12.80
N ARG A 25 4.91 -5.57 13.62
CA ARG A 25 5.29 -4.22 13.13
C ARG A 25 6.32 -4.25 12.02
N GLN A 26 7.31 -5.15 12.10
CA GLN A 26 8.37 -5.25 11.09
C GLN A 26 7.81 -5.84 9.80
N LYS A 27 6.98 -6.88 9.90
CA LYS A 27 6.30 -7.53 8.77
C LYS A 27 5.34 -6.56 8.06
N ALA A 28 4.42 -5.95 8.80
CA ALA A 28 3.48 -4.97 8.27
C ALA A 28 4.19 -3.76 7.64
N THR A 29 5.29 -3.28 8.24
CA THR A 29 6.08 -2.19 7.65
C THR A 29 6.69 -2.62 6.31
N LYS A 30 7.25 -3.84 6.23
CA LYS A 30 7.82 -4.39 4.99
C LYS A 30 6.74 -4.53 3.91
N GLU A 31 5.59 -5.12 4.24
CA GLU A 31 4.46 -5.27 3.32
C GLU A 31 3.98 -3.93 2.77
N MET A 32 3.75 -2.93 3.63
CA MET A 32 3.32 -1.61 3.18
C MET A 32 4.38 -0.89 2.33
N ASP A 33 5.67 -1.03 2.65
CA ASP A 33 6.74 -0.45 1.83
C ASP A 33 6.77 -1.08 0.43
N VAL A 34 6.62 -2.39 0.36
CA VAL A 34 6.53 -3.13 -0.91
C VAL A 34 5.27 -2.72 -1.68
N TYR A 35 4.14 -2.55 -0.98
CA TYR A 35 2.88 -2.14 -1.61
C TYR A 35 2.97 -0.73 -2.19
N ILE A 36 3.52 0.22 -1.44
CA ILE A 36 3.80 1.57 -1.95
C ILE A 36 4.69 1.51 -3.20
N ASN A 37 5.72 0.67 -3.21
CA ASN A 37 6.57 0.51 -4.39
C ASN A 37 5.79 -0.03 -5.59
N GLN A 38 4.89 -1.00 -5.40
CA GLN A 38 4.03 -1.54 -6.46
C GLN A 38 3.06 -0.48 -6.99
N LEU A 39 2.39 0.25 -6.09
CA LEU A 39 1.48 1.33 -6.46
C LEU A 39 2.21 2.45 -7.23
N ASN A 40 3.43 2.80 -6.83
CA ASN A 40 4.26 3.75 -7.57
C ASN A 40 4.65 3.25 -8.97
N ARG A 41 4.87 1.93 -9.16
CA ARG A 41 5.09 1.36 -10.51
C ARG A 41 3.82 1.43 -11.36
N MET A 42 2.66 1.14 -10.78
CA MET A 42 1.39 1.10 -11.50
C MET A 42 0.85 2.50 -11.84
N PHE A 43 0.93 3.43 -10.90
CA PHE A 43 0.26 4.73 -10.97
C PHE A 43 1.22 5.92 -10.99
N GLY A 44 2.53 5.68 -10.94
CA GLY A 44 3.53 6.77 -10.93
C GLY A 44 3.38 7.70 -12.12
N ASP A 45 3.11 7.16 -13.31
CA ASP A 45 2.87 7.97 -14.51
C ASP A 45 1.56 8.76 -14.46
N LEU A 46 0.54 8.26 -13.77
CA LEU A 46 -0.75 8.93 -13.59
C LEU A 46 -0.62 10.14 -12.65
N ILE A 47 0.20 10.03 -11.61
CA ILE A 47 0.35 11.08 -10.58
C ILE A 47 1.60 11.95 -10.77
N LYS A 48 2.47 11.68 -11.75
CA LYS A 48 3.76 12.38 -11.91
C LYS A 48 3.66 13.91 -12.00
N ASP A 49 2.61 14.40 -12.64
CA ASP A 49 2.39 15.83 -12.84
C ASP A 49 1.57 16.44 -11.69
N ASN A 50 1.01 15.60 -10.81
CA ASN A 50 0.22 16.02 -9.65
C ASN A 50 0.94 15.74 -8.33
N LYS A 51 1.64 16.75 -7.83
CA LYS A 51 2.45 16.64 -6.60
C LYS A 51 1.63 16.56 -5.31
N SER A 52 0.33 16.82 -5.34
CA SER A 52 -0.52 16.65 -4.16
C SER A 52 -0.80 15.18 -3.87
N ILE A 53 -0.77 14.31 -4.89
CA ILE A 53 -1.12 12.90 -4.77
C ILE A 53 0.12 12.04 -4.52
N TYR A 54 0.14 11.30 -3.42
CA TYR A 54 1.22 10.35 -3.11
C TYR A 54 0.80 9.27 -2.12
N PHE A 55 1.43 8.10 -2.24
CA PHE A 55 1.23 6.98 -1.33
C PHE A 55 2.12 7.09 -0.09
N SER A 56 1.59 6.74 1.08
CA SER A 56 2.38 6.71 2.32
C SER A 56 1.84 5.71 3.33
N LYS A 57 2.66 5.35 4.32
CA LYS A 57 2.22 4.55 5.48
C LYS A 57 1.57 5.43 6.52
N LYS A 58 0.46 4.98 7.09
CA LYS A 58 -0.17 5.59 8.26
C LYS A 58 -0.51 4.51 9.29
N TRP A 59 -0.41 4.85 10.56
CA TRP A 59 -0.71 3.95 11.67
C TRP A 59 -1.87 4.49 12.46
N PHE A 60 -2.86 3.64 12.68
CA PHE A 60 -4.12 3.98 13.32
C PHE A 60 -4.27 3.22 14.64
N PRO A 61 -4.55 3.91 15.76
CA PRO A 61 -4.86 3.24 17.01
C PRO A 61 -6.29 2.67 16.97
N HIS A 62 -6.41 1.37 17.24
CA HIS A 62 -7.67 0.66 17.40
C HIS A 62 -7.69 -0.10 18.74
N ASP A 63 -8.85 -0.63 19.11
CA ASP A 63 -9.08 -1.30 20.40
C ASP A 63 -8.12 -2.47 20.67
N PHE A 64 -7.70 -3.17 19.62
CA PHE A 64 -6.86 -4.36 19.71
C PHE A 64 -5.37 -4.10 19.40
N GLY A 65 -4.99 -2.86 19.09
CA GLY A 65 -3.61 -2.50 18.77
C GLY A 65 -3.51 -1.36 17.77
N THR A 66 -2.30 -1.13 17.25
CA THR A 66 -2.08 -0.14 16.19
C THR A 66 -1.96 -0.86 14.85
N TYR A 67 -2.85 -0.54 13.92
CA TYR A 67 -2.87 -1.12 12.58
C TYR A 67 -2.18 -0.16 11.61
N GLY A 68 -1.43 -0.71 10.67
CA GLY A 68 -0.78 0.07 9.63
C GLY A 68 -1.57 -0.05 8.34
N GLU A 69 -1.73 1.05 7.63
CA GLU A 69 -2.30 1.06 6.29
C GLU A 69 -1.45 1.89 5.33
N VAL A 70 -1.51 1.52 4.05
CA VAL A 70 -1.15 2.45 2.99
C VAL A 70 -2.32 3.38 2.76
N VAL A 71 -2.01 4.66 2.55
CA VAL A 71 -3.00 5.70 2.24
C VAL A 71 -2.58 6.47 0.99
N ILE A 72 -3.57 6.95 0.24
CA ILE A 72 -3.40 7.93 -0.83
C ILE A 72 -3.62 9.31 -0.22
N ASN A 73 -2.57 10.14 -0.15
CA ASN A 73 -2.69 11.52 0.31
C ASN A 73 -3.08 12.43 -0.86
N PHE A 74 -3.82 13.50 -0.58
CA PHE A 74 -4.20 14.52 -1.55
C PHE A 74 -4.51 15.84 -0.84
N ASP A 75 -4.51 16.96 -1.58
CA ASP A 75 -4.65 18.30 -0.98
C ASP A 75 -6.01 18.98 -1.28
N ASP A 76 -6.72 18.53 -2.33
CA ASP A 76 -7.91 19.19 -2.88
C ASP A 76 -8.94 18.17 -3.41
N GLU A 77 -10.23 18.54 -3.41
CA GLU A 77 -11.33 17.71 -3.96
C GLU A 77 -11.23 17.53 -5.48
N THR A 78 -10.53 18.43 -6.18
CA THR A 78 -10.23 18.28 -7.61
C THR A 78 -9.35 17.07 -7.94
N ASP A 79 -8.68 16.48 -6.94
CA ASP A 79 -7.89 15.27 -7.07
C ASP A 79 -8.75 13.99 -7.07
N TYR A 80 -10.05 14.06 -6.72
CA TYR A 80 -10.90 12.88 -6.54
C TYR A 80 -11.03 12.00 -7.78
N ASP A 81 -11.06 12.57 -8.99
CA ASP A 81 -11.13 11.77 -10.21
C ASP A 81 -9.91 10.84 -10.36
N ILE A 82 -8.72 11.33 -10.02
CA ILE A 82 -7.48 10.53 -10.05
C ILE A 82 -7.48 9.50 -8.91
N ILE A 83 -7.92 9.90 -7.72
CA ILE A 83 -7.98 9.02 -6.54
C ILE A 83 -8.92 7.85 -6.79
N TYR A 84 -10.11 8.11 -7.35
CA TYR A 84 -11.07 7.05 -7.70
C TYR A 84 -10.59 6.18 -8.86
N GLU A 85 -9.83 6.72 -9.80
CA GLU A 85 -9.18 5.91 -10.84
C GLU A 85 -8.15 4.96 -10.22
N ILE A 86 -7.35 5.42 -9.26
CA ILE A 86 -6.40 4.56 -8.54
C ILE A 86 -7.16 3.50 -7.73
N GLU A 87 -8.17 3.89 -6.95
CA GLU A 87 -8.97 2.99 -6.10
C GLU A 87 -9.56 1.82 -6.90
N ARG A 88 -10.18 2.12 -8.04
CA ARG A 88 -10.83 1.11 -8.91
C ARG A 88 -9.85 0.14 -9.55
N ASN A 89 -8.59 0.53 -9.66
CA ASN A 89 -7.54 -0.24 -10.32
C ASN A 89 -6.48 -0.76 -9.33
N LEU A 90 -6.72 -0.66 -8.02
CA LEU A 90 -5.82 -1.23 -7.01
C LEU A 90 -5.54 -2.70 -7.35
N PRO A 91 -4.28 -3.15 -7.22
CA PRO A 91 -3.93 -4.50 -7.56
C PRO A 91 -4.62 -5.48 -6.59
N GLU A 92 -5.15 -6.56 -7.15
CA GLU A 92 -5.70 -7.65 -6.35
C GLU A 92 -4.59 -8.50 -5.70
N TYR A 93 -3.42 -8.59 -6.35
CA TYR A 93 -2.28 -9.43 -5.97
C TYR A 93 -0.93 -8.70 -6.05
N TRP A 94 0.10 -9.27 -5.41
CA TRP A 94 1.48 -8.81 -5.56
C TRP A 94 2.00 -9.01 -6.99
N ASP A 95 2.66 -8.00 -7.54
CA ASP A 95 3.44 -8.16 -8.77
C ASP A 95 4.75 -8.94 -8.51
N ASP A 96 5.45 -9.33 -9.58
CA ASP A 96 6.67 -10.14 -9.46
C ASP A 96 7.79 -9.43 -8.68
N GLU A 97 7.85 -8.11 -8.75
CA GLU A 97 8.86 -7.33 -8.05
C GLU A 97 8.55 -7.26 -6.55
N ALA A 98 7.27 -7.10 -6.19
CA ALA A 98 6.79 -7.20 -4.82
C ALA A 98 7.04 -8.58 -4.23
N LYS A 99 6.74 -9.66 -4.99
CA LYS A 99 7.00 -11.03 -4.56
C LYS A 99 8.48 -11.28 -4.28
N LYS A 100 9.39 -10.71 -5.08
CA LYS A 100 10.85 -10.77 -4.78
C LYS A 100 11.19 -10.05 -3.49
N GLN A 101 10.69 -8.83 -3.31
CA GLN A 101 10.97 -8.02 -2.11
C GLN A 101 10.44 -8.69 -0.84
N LEU A 102 9.33 -9.43 -0.95
CA LEU A 102 8.71 -10.18 0.15
C LEU A 102 9.24 -11.60 0.32
N ASP A 103 10.19 -12.04 -0.51
CA ASP A 103 10.72 -13.41 -0.50
C ASP A 103 9.63 -14.50 -0.75
N LEU A 104 8.58 -14.16 -1.51
CA LEU A 104 7.46 -15.03 -1.85
C LEU A 104 7.69 -15.88 -3.11
N LEU A 105 8.71 -15.55 -3.90
CA LEU A 105 9.09 -16.41 -5.01
C LEU A 105 9.75 -17.69 -4.47
N PRO A 106 9.44 -18.86 -5.06
CA PRO A 106 10.10 -20.09 -4.69
C PRO A 106 11.61 -19.91 -4.82
N LYS A 107 12.34 -20.11 -3.72
CA LYS A 107 13.80 -20.25 -3.76
C LYS A 107 14.07 -21.42 -4.69
N GLY A 108 14.80 -21.16 -5.77
CA GLY A 108 14.89 -22.05 -6.92
C GLY A 108 15.08 -23.52 -6.54
N ILE A 109 14.37 -24.39 -7.26
CA ILE A 109 14.88 -25.72 -7.53
C ILE A 109 16.12 -25.48 -8.41
N GLU A 110 17.29 -25.39 -7.77
CA GLU A 110 18.57 -25.57 -8.47
C GLU A 110 18.73 -27.03 -8.91
#